data_AF-A0ABD2BPJ4-F1
#
_entry.id   AF-A0ABD2BPJ4-F1
#
_cell.length_a   1.000
_cell.length_b   1.000
_cell.length_c   1.000
_cell.angle_alpha   90.00
_cell.angle_beta   90.00
_cell.angle_gamma   90.00
#
_symmetry.space_group_name_H-M   'P 1'
#
loop_
_entity.id
_entity.type
_entity.pdbx_description
1 polymer ?
#
loop_
_entity_poly.entity_id
_entity_poly.type
_entity_poly.pdbx_seq_one_letter_code
_entity_poly.pdbx_strand_id
1 'polypeptide(L)'
;MYRMLIWETKILKRRQISTKFGNAIYNYEWYDLPATESKFFLICMTRTKKPQCLTSGKFAVLSLTIFTDIVKTSMGYLSVMRTFV
;
A
#
# COMPACT_ATOMS: atom_id res chain seq x y z
N MET A 1 21.65 -12.99 -5.15
CA MET A 1 20.33 -13.67 -5.01
C MET A 1 19.77 -13.58 -3.59
N TYR A 2 20.51 -13.99 -2.54
CA TYR A 2 20.05 -13.94 -1.13
C TYR A 2 19.55 -12.55 -0.65
N ARG A 3 20.25 -11.47 -1.03
CA ARG A 3 19.90 -10.09 -0.64
C ARG A 3 18.55 -9.61 -1.22
N MET A 4 18.11 -10.20 -2.33
CA MET A 4 16.84 -9.89 -2.99
C MET A 4 15.67 -10.53 -2.25
N LEU A 5 15.81 -11.79 -1.84
CA LEU A 5 14.84 -12.50 -0.99
C LEU A 5 14.69 -11.84 0.40
N ILE A 6 15.79 -11.35 0.99
CA ILE A 6 15.73 -10.54 2.22
C ILE A 6 14.92 -9.25 2.03
N TRP A 7 14.99 -8.64 0.86
CA TRP A 7 14.26 -7.41 0.56
C TRP A 7 12.75 -7.66 0.40
N GLU A 8 12.36 -8.70 -0.31
CA GLU A 8 10.96 -9.10 -0.47
C GLU A 8 10.33 -9.46 0.87
N THR A 9 11.02 -10.24 1.70
CA THR A 9 10.56 -10.58 3.06
C THR A 9 10.45 -9.34 3.95
N LYS A 10 11.39 -8.39 3.87
CA LYS A 10 11.28 -7.10 4.57
C LYS A 10 10.11 -6.25 4.07
N ILE A 11 9.84 -6.22 2.78
CA ILE A 11 8.74 -5.45 2.17
C ILE A 11 7.39 -6.01 2.63
N LEU A 12 7.21 -7.33 2.55
CA LEU A 12 6.00 -8.00 3.00
C LEU A 12 5.77 -7.81 4.50
N LYS A 13 6.83 -7.91 5.30
CA LYS A 13 6.77 -7.69 6.75
C LYS A 13 6.42 -6.23 7.09
N ARG A 14 7.01 -5.24 6.42
CA ARG A 14 6.63 -3.82 6.62
C ARG A 14 5.17 -3.56 6.28
N ARG A 15 4.65 -4.15 5.20
CA ARG A 15 3.26 -3.98 4.76
C ARG A 15 2.27 -4.53 5.79
N GLN A 16 2.55 -5.72 6.31
CA GLN A 16 1.73 -6.37 7.36
C GLN A 16 1.76 -5.60 8.68
N ILE A 17 2.92 -5.03 9.05
CA ILE A 17 3.04 -4.22 10.27
C ILE A 17 2.15 -2.97 10.21
N SER A 18 2.12 -2.26 9.07
CA SER A 18 1.28 -1.06 8.92
C SER A 18 -0.23 -1.38 8.99
N THR A 19 -0.65 -2.52 8.45
CA THR A 19 -2.06 -2.94 8.48
C THR A 19 -2.48 -3.41 9.87
N LYS A 20 -1.64 -4.20 10.55
CA LYS A 20 -1.89 -4.63 11.94
C LYS A 20 -1.93 -3.45 12.91
N PHE A 21 -1.05 -2.47 12.73
CA PHE A 21 -1.02 -1.26 13.56
C PHE A 21 -2.30 -0.43 13.41
N GLY A 22 -2.79 -0.23 12.18
CA GLY A 22 -4.07 0.45 11.95
C GLY A 22 -5.26 -0.28 12.59
N ASN A 23 -5.25 -1.62 12.57
CA ASN A 23 -6.30 -2.43 13.18
C ASN A 23 -6.24 -2.42 14.72
N ALA A 24 -5.04 -2.39 15.30
CA ALA A 24 -4.85 -2.27 16.75
C ALA A 24 -5.35 -0.93 17.28
N ILE A 25 -5.06 0.18 16.58
CA ILE A 25 -5.60 1.50 16.93
C ILE A 25 -7.12 1.54 16.79
N TYR A 26 -7.69 0.82 15.82
CA TYR A 26 -9.14 0.76 15.64
C TYR A 26 -9.86 0.02 16.78
N ASN A 27 -9.24 -1.01 17.33
CA ASN A 27 -9.77 -1.76 18.47
C ASN A 27 -9.41 -1.13 19.83
N TYR A 28 -8.66 -0.03 19.84
CA TYR A 28 -8.34 0.69 21.07
C TYR A 28 -9.47 1.66 21.42
N GLU A 29 -9.78 1.80 22.71
CA GLU A 29 -10.83 2.69 23.23
C GLU A 29 -10.42 4.17 23.10
N TRP A 30 -10.47 4.68 21.87
CA TRP A 30 -10.09 6.06 21.53
C TRP A 30 -11.00 7.14 22.11
N TYR A 31 -12.14 6.72 22.66
CA TYR A 31 -13.16 7.55 23.28
C TYR A 31 -12.79 7.99 24.71
N ASP A 32 -12.00 7.19 25.42
CA ASP A 32 -11.56 7.47 26.80
C ASP A 32 -10.23 8.24 26.88
N LEU A 33 -9.61 8.51 25.73
CA LEU A 33 -8.33 9.20 25.66
C LEU A 33 -8.52 10.72 25.71
N PRO A 34 -7.56 11.45 26.32
CA PRO A 34 -7.54 12.91 26.24
C PRO A 34 -7.53 13.38 24.79
N ALA A 35 -8.22 14.49 24.52
CA ALA A 35 -8.51 14.98 23.17
C ALA A 35 -7.25 15.20 22.28
N THR A 36 -6.08 15.39 22.89
CA THR A 36 -4.79 15.52 22.20
C THR A 36 -4.32 14.20 21.60
N GLU A 37 -4.42 13.11 22.37
CA GLU A 37 -4.01 11.76 21.94
C GLU A 37 -5.01 11.19 20.93
N SER A 38 -6.31 11.41 21.14
CA SER A 38 -7.37 10.98 20.21
C SER A 38 -7.18 11.59 18.81
N LYS A 39 -6.79 12.87 18.71
CA LYS A 39 -6.43 13.51 17.43
C LYS A 39 -5.21 12.87 16.78
N PHE A 40 -4.19 12.54 17.56
CA PHE A 40 -3.00 11.87 17.06
C PHE A 40 -3.33 10.47 16.50
N PHE A 41 -4.13 9.69 17.22
CA PHE A 41 -4.62 8.39 16.77
C PHE A 41 -5.49 8.49 15.50
N LEU A 42 -6.37 9.49 15.40
CA LEU A 42 -7.19 9.73 14.21
C LEU A 42 -6.33 10.04 12.98
N ILE A 43 -5.30 10.88 13.13
CA ILE A 43 -4.33 11.16 12.07
C ILE A 43 -3.60 9.86 11.70
N CYS A 44 -3.08 9.12 12.68
CA CYS A 44 -2.33 7.89 12.46
C CYS A 44 -3.19 6.80 11.77
N MET A 45 -4.45 6.64 12.16
CA MET A 45 -5.42 5.74 11.54
C MET A 45 -5.76 6.17 10.10
N THR A 46 -5.93 7.47 9.86
CA THR A 46 -6.18 8.00 8.52
C THR A 46 -4.97 7.80 7.60
N ARG A 47 -3.75 7.90 8.14
CA ARG A 47 -2.50 7.64 7.41
C ARG A 47 -2.21 6.15 7.20
N THR A 48 -2.69 5.25 8.05
CA THR A 48 -2.55 3.80 7.87
C THR A 48 -3.63 3.21 6.97
N LYS A 49 -4.86 3.75 7.01
CA LYS A 49 -5.95 3.41 6.06
C LYS A 49 -5.66 3.86 4.64
N LYS A 50 -4.85 4.90 4.46
CA LYS A 50 -4.24 5.22 3.17
C LYS A 50 -2.93 4.43 3.08
N PRO A 51 -2.89 3.23 2.47
CA PRO A 51 -1.61 2.68 2.03
C PRO A 51 -0.90 3.80 1.25
N GLN A 52 0.43 3.87 1.29
CA GLN A 52 1.23 4.91 0.65
C GLN A 52 0.89 5.08 -0.84
N CYS A 53 -0.21 5.77 -1.11
CA CYS A 53 -0.72 6.11 -2.41
C CYS A 53 -0.02 7.40 -2.72
N LEU A 54 1.22 7.27 -3.18
CA LEU A 54 2.02 8.39 -3.63
C LEU A 54 1.24 9.00 -4.81
N THR A 55 0.43 10.01 -4.54
CA THR A 55 -0.37 10.67 -5.57
C THR A 55 0.55 11.70 -6.22
N SER A 56 1.49 11.21 -7.05
CA SER A 56 2.30 12.11 -7.86
C SER A 56 1.47 12.49 -9.09
N GLY A 57 0.89 13.70 -9.07
CA GLY A 57 0.35 14.34 -10.27
C GLY A 57 -1.04 13.91 -10.75
N LYS A 58 -1.96 13.43 -9.90
CA LYS A 58 -3.33 12.99 -10.28
C LYS A 58 -3.39 11.80 -11.28
N PHE A 59 -2.26 11.24 -11.68
CA PHE A 59 -2.19 10.04 -12.53
C PHE A 59 -2.36 8.77 -11.69
N ALA A 60 -3.60 8.49 -11.32
CA ALA A 60 -4.02 7.31 -10.57
C ALA A 60 -3.36 7.14 -9.18
N VAL A 61 -4.08 6.42 -8.33
CA VAL A 61 -3.54 5.93 -7.07
C VAL A 61 -2.40 4.98 -7.42
N LEU A 62 -1.13 5.37 -7.21
CA LEU A 62 0.03 4.48 -7.38
C LEU A 62 -0.04 3.33 -6.37
N SER A 63 -0.90 2.35 -6.64
CA SER A 63 -0.90 1.06 -5.98
C SER A 63 -0.11 0.10 -6.86
N LEU A 64 0.68 -0.76 -6.22
CA LEU A 64 1.42 -1.83 -6.90
C LEU A 64 0.47 -2.69 -7.77
N THR A 65 -0.78 -2.83 -7.35
CA THR A 65 -1.85 -3.53 -8.07
C THR A 65 -2.13 -2.91 -9.45
N ILE A 66 -2.37 -1.60 -9.49
CA ILE A 66 -2.63 -0.87 -10.75
C ILE A 66 -1.39 -0.92 -11.65
N PHE A 67 -0.19 -0.79 -11.07
CA PHE A 67 1.05 -0.94 -11.84
C PHE A 67 1.16 -2.34 -12.47
N THR A 68 0.92 -3.41 -11.70
CA THR A 68 0.95 -4.77 -12.26
C THR A 68 -0.11 -5.01 -13.32
N ASP A 69 -1.29 -4.40 -13.18
CA ASP A 69 -2.34 -4.55 -14.18
C ASP A 69 -2.01 -3.81 -15.48
N ILE A 70 -1.39 -2.62 -15.41
CA ILE A 70 -0.87 -1.89 -16.59
C ILE A 70 0.24 -2.71 -17.28
N VAL A 71 1.14 -3.31 -16.51
CA VAL A 71 2.20 -4.16 -17.08
C VAL A 71 1.61 -5.41 -17.74
N LYS A 72 0.58 -6.03 -17.16
CA LYS A 72 -0.11 -7.17 -17.76
C LYS A 72 -0.80 -6.80 -19.07
N THR A 73 -1.54 -5.69 -19.10
CA THR A 73 -2.26 -5.28 -20.31
C THR A 73 -1.31 -4.88 -21.44
N SER A 74 -0.23 -4.15 -21.13
CA SER A 74 0.80 -3.81 -22.11
C SER A 74 1.53 -5.06 -22.64
N MET A 75 1.90 -6.03 -21.79
CA MET A 75 2.45 -7.32 -22.24
C MET A 75 1.45 -8.10 -23.10
N GLY A 76 0.16 -8.10 -22.74
CA GLY A 76 -0.89 -8.70 -23.55
C GLY A 76 -0.97 -8.10 -24.95
N TYR A 77 -0.95 -6.77 -25.05
CA TYR A 77 -0.94 -6.05 -26.32
C TYR A 77 0.30 -6.36 -27.16
N LEU A 78 1.49 -6.36 -26.54
CA LEU A 78 2.74 -6.73 -27.21
C LEU A 78 2.73 -8.18 -27.71
N SER A 79 2.13 -9.10 -26.96
CA SER A 79 1.98 -10.50 -27.37
C SER A 79 1.10 -10.60 -28.61
N VAL A 80 -0.05 -9.92 -28.61
CA VAL A 80 -0.96 -9.87 -29.76
C VAL A 80 -0.24 -9.30 -30.98
N MET A 81 0.45 -8.17 -30.83
CA MET A 81 1.19 -7.54 -31.93
C MET A 81 2.31 -8.44 -32.48
N ARG A 82 3.03 -9.16 -31.62
CA ARG A 82 4.05 -10.16 -32.02
C ARG A 82 3.43 -11.35 -32.77
N THR A 83 2.16 -11.68 -32.54
CA THR A 83 1.52 -12.81 -33.23
C THR A 83 1.10 -12.45 -34.66
N PHE A 84 0.95 -11.15 -34.95
CA PHE A 84 0.66 -10.62 -36.27
C PHE A 84 1.91 -10.30 -37.11
N VAL A 85 3.09 -10.32 -36.50
CA VAL A 85 4.39 -10.10 -37.18
C VAL A 85 5.01 -11.41 -37.63
#